data_AF-A0A525VJ61-F1
#
_entry.id   AF-A0A525VJ61-F1
#
_cell.length_a   1.000
_cell.length_b   1.000
_cell.length_c   1.000
_cell.angle_alpha   90.00
_cell.angle_beta   90.00
_cell.angle_gamma   90.00
#
_symmetry.space_group_name_H-M   'P 1'
#
loop_
_entity.id
_entity.type
_entity.pdbx_description
1 polymer ?
#
loop_
_entity_poly.entity_id
_entity_poly.type
_entity_poly.pdbx_seq_one_letter_code
_entity_poly.pdbx_strand_id
1 'polypeptide(L)'
;MRQVVLTLLAGICLATPVFADGGHDHHAVPTLNHQTETTVSVQGNVVTLTFGPIDLPAAHDGDLAASMPKHSFQLPKDMYMVGYKTAVFTKEGKPLPKNYLHHILMLNNSKPSVSCEGEPLFFAGAGLEMTETRFPEGYGVKLAKSDHLMSIVAFYHKAPVTKDVMATFTMYMAPEGAPVKEMDVYQVGVNIVCFSKFSQRGPNQTDEGIEINTGVQVHREPLKFRMDGCVKFAYPHGHDELLMIGLDNMTRKQTLLRTVPDVDKDGTFLQFQPHQVYQDSQGFPVTKADDYEMVMVHHHPLQKKDAQHGMGNYLLYMTPGACPSTSPSPLAFR
;
A
#
# COMPACT_ATOMS: atom_id res chain seq x y z
N MET A 1 -18.32 19.16 86.40
CA MET A 1 -18.34 20.61 86.14
C MET A 1 -17.95 20.83 84.68
N ARG A 2 -18.84 21.46 83.88
CA ARG A 2 -18.65 22.13 82.56
C ARG A 2 -17.88 21.36 81.45
N GLN A 3 -18.56 20.88 80.40
CA GLN A 3 -18.98 21.57 79.15
C GLN A 3 -17.86 21.77 78.10
N VAL A 4 -18.03 21.05 76.98
CA VAL A 4 -17.97 21.46 75.55
C VAL A 4 -16.64 22.00 74.99
N VAL A 5 -16.14 21.38 73.90
CA VAL A 5 -16.06 21.95 72.52
C VAL A 5 -15.49 20.90 71.56
N LEU A 6 -16.18 20.72 70.43
CA LEU A 6 -15.79 19.99 69.22
C LEU A 6 -14.51 20.57 68.60
N THR A 7 -13.65 19.73 68.01
CA THR A 7 -13.09 20.05 66.69
C THR A 7 -12.85 18.77 65.88
N LEU A 8 -13.59 18.67 64.77
CA LEU A 8 -13.48 17.67 63.73
C LEU A 8 -12.29 18.04 62.83
N LEU A 9 -11.33 17.14 62.63
CA LEU A 9 -10.32 17.29 61.58
C LEU A 9 -10.31 16.00 60.74
N ALA A 10 -10.96 16.10 59.58
CA ALA A 10 -10.94 15.10 58.53
C ALA A 10 -9.54 15.06 57.90
N GLY A 11 -8.83 13.93 58.07
CA GLY A 11 -7.61 13.64 57.33
C GLY A 11 -7.96 13.23 55.90
N ILE A 12 -7.80 14.16 54.97
CA ILE A 12 -7.87 13.90 53.52
C ILE A 12 -6.53 13.28 53.10
N CYS A 13 -6.51 11.97 52.85
CA CYS A 13 -5.43 11.31 52.13
C CYS A 13 -5.58 11.58 50.63
N LEU A 14 -4.98 12.66 50.13
CA LEU A 14 -4.76 12.85 48.69
C LEU A 14 -3.52 12.06 48.28
N ALA A 15 -3.72 10.81 47.86
CA ALA A 15 -2.78 10.13 46.99
C ALA A 15 -2.88 10.79 45.61
N THR A 16 -1.86 11.54 45.22
CA THR A 16 -1.72 12.04 43.85
C THR A 16 -1.50 10.86 42.92
N PRO A 17 -2.28 10.67 41.84
CA PRO A 17 -1.85 9.81 40.75
C PRO A 17 -0.66 10.49 40.09
N VAL A 18 0.53 9.88 40.23
CA VAL A 18 1.65 10.13 39.34
C VAL A 18 1.21 9.58 37.98
N PHE A 19 0.66 10.44 37.13
CA PHE A 19 0.67 10.18 35.69
C PHE A 19 2.12 10.30 35.26
N ALA A 20 2.76 9.15 35.05
CA ALA A 20 3.98 9.07 34.28
C ALA A 20 3.61 9.41 32.83
N ASP A 21 3.69 10.69 32.49
CA ASP A 21 3.61 11.17 31.12
C ASP A 21 4.93 10.79 30.44
N GLY A 22 4.93 9.61 29.80
CA GLY A 22 6.02 9.17 28.96
C GLY A 22 6.06 10.05 27.72
N GLY A 23 6.82 11.14 27.80
CA GLY A 23 7.07 12.02 26.68
C GLY A 23 7.77 11.28 25.55
N HIS A 24 7.03 10.99 24.48
CA HIS A 24 7.62 10.80 23.17
C HIS A 24 7.82 12.19 22.58
N ASP A 25 9.09 12.55 22.33
CA ASP A 25 9.47 13.75 21.60
C ASP A 25 8.83 13.73 20.21
N HIS A 26 7.67 14.36 20.11
CA HIS A 26 7.08 14.73 18.83
C HIS A 26 7.94 15.86 18.26
N HIS A 27 8.82 15.53 17.31
CA HIS A 27 9.39 16.55 16.44
C HIS A 27 8.23 17.30 15.78
N ALA A 28 7.99 18.54 16.21
CA ALA A 28 6.97 19.41 15.64
C ALA A 28 7.39 19.81 14.23
N VAL A 29 7.00 19.00 13.24
CA VAL A 29 6.98 19.40 11.84
C VAL A 29 5.90 20.48 11.70
N PRO A 30 6.18 21.66 11.12
CA PRO A 30 5.19 22.72 10.96
C PRO A 30 4.00 22.20 10.16
N THR A 31 2.87 21.96 10.82
CA THR A 31 1.61 21.58 10.18
C THR A 31 0.99 22.84 9.58
N LEU A 32 0.73 22.86 8.27
CA LEU A 32 0.14 24.01 7.60
C LEU A 32 -1.37 24.08 7.85
N ASN A 33 -1.84 25.27 8.28
CA ASN A 33 -3.23 25.61 8.58
C ASN A 33 -4.12 25.87 7.35
N HIS A 34 -3.84 25.24 6.21
CA HIS A 34 -4.70 25.32 5.02
C HIS A 34 -5.24 23.94 4.68
N GLN A 35 -6.57 23.81 4.63
CA GLN A 35 -7.24 22.58 4.21
C GLN A 35 -6.78 22.23 2.78
N THR A 36 -5.94 21.21 2.69
CA THR A 36 -5.57 20.58 1.44
C THR A 36 -6.80 19.83 0.92
N GLU A 37 -7.19 20.08 -0.33
CA GLU A 37 -8.42 19.52 -0.89
C GLU A 37 -8.11 18.21 -1.63
N THR A 38 -9.04 17.26 -1.55
CA THR A 38 -9.08 16.12 -2.48
C THR A 38 -10.35 16.23 -3.30
N THR A 39 -10.18 16.21 -4.62
CA THR A 39 -11.30 16.29 -5.57
C THR A 39 -11.39 14.99 -6.37
N VAL A 40 -12.62 14.59 -6.71
CA VAL A 40 -12.87 13.43 -7.57
C VAL A 40 -13.59 13.92 -8.82
N SER A 41 -13.04 13.60 -9.99
CA SER A 41 -13.65 13.91 -11.28
C SER A 41 -13.89 12.63 -12.07
N VAL A 42 -14.98 12.62 -12.83
CA VAL A 42 -15.35 11.51 -13.72
C VAL A 42 -15.52 12.08 -15.12
N GLN A 43 -14.71 11.61 -16.06
CA GLN A 43 -14.77 12.02 -17.47
C GLN A 43 -14.78 10.78 -18.36
N GLY A 44 -15.93 10.47 -18.95
CA GLY A 44 -16.13 9.24 -19.70
C GLY A 44 -15.84 8.01 -18.84
N ASN A 45 -14.87 7.19 -19.26
CA ASN A 45 -14.44 5.98 -18.56
C ASN A 45 -13.19 6.20 -17.69
N VAL A 46 -12.94 7.44 -17.27
CA VAL A 46 -11.80 7.79 -16.42
C VAL A 46 -12.30 8.45 -15.15
N VAL A 47 -11.80 7.97 -14.01
CA VAL A 47 -12.03 8.57 -12.70
C VAL A 47 -10.69 9.04 -12.17
N THR A 48 -10.58 10.33 -11.85
CA THR A 48 -9.34 10.92 -11.34
C THR A 48 -9.57 11.54 -9.98
N LEU A 49 -8.84 11.05 -8.98
CA LEU A 49 -8.65 11.74 -7.71
C LEU A 49 -7.45 12.68 -7.83
N THR A 50 -7.64 13.93 -7.42
CA THR A 50 -6.57 14.94 -7.36
C THR A 50 -6.39 15.39 -5.92
N PHE A 51 -5.17 15.32 -5.43
CA PHE A 51 -4.76 15.64 -4.07
C PHE A 51 -3.89 16.89 -4.07
N GLY A 52 -4.15 17.81 -3.15
CA GLY A 52 -3.35 19.02 -2.94
C GLY A 52 -4.08 20.30 -3.38
N PRO A 53 -3.39 21.44 -3.42
CA PRO A 53 -1.95 21.60 -3.18
C PRO A 53 -1.55 21.37 -1.72
N ILE A 54 -0.32 20.94 -1.49
CA ILE A 54 0.32 20.82 -0.17
C ILE A 54 1.80 21.25 -0.26
N ASP A 55 2.35 21.88 0.78
CA ASP A 55 3.80 22.12 0.83
C ASP A 55 4.50 20.95 1.52
N LEU A 56 5.70 20.59 1.04
CA LEU A 56 6.55 19.56 1.60
C LEU A 56 7.77 20.18 2.32
N PRO A 57 8.33 19.51 3.35
CA PRO A 57 7.86 18.24 3.91
C PRO A 57 6.55 18.39 4.69
N ALA A 58 5.61 17.47 4.46
CA ALA A 58 4.36 17.41 5.19
C ALA A 58 4.50 16.47 6.38
N ALA A 59 3.85 16.81 7.50
CA ALA A 59 3.73 15.88 8.62
C ALA A 59 2.91 14.64 8.21
N HIS A 60 3.12 13.55 8.93
CA HIS A 60 2.33 12.33 8.84
C HIS A 60 1.38 12.26 10.03
N ASP A 61 0.13 11.87 9.81
CA ASP A 61 -0.87 11.66 10.87
C ASP A 61 -1.34 10.19 10.92
N GLY A 62 -1.43 9.66 12.16
CA GLY A 62 -2.02 8.37 12.51
C GLY A 62 -1.33 7.13 11.95
N ASP A 63 -2.00 5.97 12.15
CA ASP A 63 -1.65 4.72 11.48
C ASP A 63 -1.83 4.92 9.97
N LEU A 64 -0.76 4.68 9.19
CA LEU A 64 -0.62 4.86 7.72
C LEU A 64 0.03 6.14 7.23
N ALA A 65 0.67 6.88 8.12
CA ALA A 65 1.51 8.02 7.76
C ALA A 65 0.82 8.98 6.76
N ALA A 66 -0.47 9.27 6.93
CA ALA A 66 -1.19 10.08 5.95
C ALA A 66 -0.70 11.54 5.98
N SER A 67 -0.32 12.09 4.84
CA SER A 67 0.09 13.51 4.72
C SER A 67 -1.10 14.44 4.48
N MET A 68 -2.26 13.89 4.12
CA MET A 68 -3.50 14.63 3.91
C MET A 68 -4.68 13.89 4.57
N PRO A 69 -5.78 14.58 4.91
CA PRO A 69 -6.97 13.94 5.44
C PRO A 69 -7.45 12.81 4.53
N LYS A 70 -7.87 11.69 5.15
CA LYS A 70 -8.49 10.57 4.43
C LYS A 70 -9.72 11.08 3.68
N HIS A 71 -9.84 10.72 2.41
CA HIS A 71 -10.95 11.19 1.58
C HIS A 71 -11.86 10.03 1.20
N SER A 72 -13.13 10.12 1.63
CA SER A 72 -14.17 9.15 1.26
C SER A 72 -14.93 9.63 0.03
N PHE A 73 -15.21 8.71 -0.89
CA PHE A 73 -15.91 8.99 -2.13
C PHE A 73 -16.73 7.78 -2.60
N GLN A 74 -17.59 7.99 -3.58
CA GLN A 74 -18.36 6.95 -4.25
C GLN A 74 -18.32 7.17 -5.75
N LEU A 75 -18.52 6.10 -6.52
CA LEU A 75 -18.65 6.19 -7.97
C LEU A 75 -20.11 6.52 -8.34
N PRO A 76 -20.36 7.20 -9.48
CA PRO A 76 -21.72 7.57 -9.88
C PRO A 76 -22.58 6.37 -10.33
N LYS A 77 -21.93 5.27 -10.74
CA LYS A 77 -22.52 4.01 -11.19
C LYS A 77 -21.56 2.86 -10.90
N ASP A 78 -22.02 1.62 -11.10
CA ASP A 78 -21.15 0.45 -11.07
C ASP A 78 -20.13 0.54 -12.20
N MET A 79 -18.86 0.33 -11.88
CA MET A 79 -17.75 0.40 -12.84
C MET A 79 -16.76 -0.73 -12.59
N TYR A 80 -16.02 -1.10 -13.64
CA TYR A 80 -14.91 -2.04 -13.55
C TYR A 80 -13.61 -1.29 -13.76
N MET A 81 -12.76 -1.21 -12.74
CA MET A 81 -11.42 -0.67 -12.89
C MET A 81 -10.58 -1.68 -13.68
N VAL A 82 -10.05 -1.26 -14.83
CA VAL A 82 -9.22 -2.06 -15.74
C VAL A 82 -7.74 -1.66 -15.69
N GLY A 83 -7.39 -0.71 -14.83
CA GLY A 83 -6.05 -0.24 -14.61
C GLY A 83 -6.04 1.11 -13.89
N TYR A 84 -4.85 1.61 -13.60
CA TYR A 84 -4.67 2.92 -12.97
C TYR A 84 -3.27 3.49 -13.24
N LYS A 85 -3.08 4.76 -12.94
CA LYS A 85 -1.77 5.40 -12.86
C LYS A 85 -1.75 6.50 -11.81
N THR A 86 -0.56 6.87 -11.37
CA THR A 86 -0.35 8.01 -10.47
C THR A 86 0.59 9.04 -11.08
N ALA A 87 0.48 10.28 -10.61
CA ALA A 87 1.41 11.36 -10.95
C ALA A 87 1.65 12.24 -9.73
N VAL A 88 2.85 12.79 -9.59
CA VAL A 88 3.19 13.87 -8.65
C VAL A 88 3.76 15.05 -9.43
N PHE A 89 3.29 16.25 -9.10
CA PHE A 89 3.58 17.47 -9.86
C PHE A 89 3.36 18.71 -8.98
N THR A 90 3.81 19.89 -9.39
CA THR A 90 3.43 21.15 -8.73
C THR A 90 2.10 21.65 -9.27
N LYS A 91 1.41 22.56 -8.59
CA LYS A 91 0.15 23.18 -9.04
C LYS A 91 0.22 23.81 -10.44
N GLU A 92 1.40 24.24 -10.87
CA GLU A 92 1.66 24.77 -12.22
C GLU A 92 1.79 23.66 -13.29
N GLY A 93 1.70 22.39 -12.89
CA GLY A 93 1.78 21.23 -13.78
C GLY A 93 3.19 20.69 -14.00
N LYS A 94 4.21 21.16 -13.26
CA LYS A 94 5.58 20.66 -13.40
C LYS A 94 5.69 19.26 -12.78
N PRO A 95 6.07 18.20 -13.54
CA PRO A 95 6.29 16.88 -12.97
C PRO A 95 7.36 16.90 -11.88
N LEU A 96 7.13 16.15 -10.82
CA LEU A 96 8.08 15.95 -9.73
C LEU A 96 8.69 14.54 -9.80
N PRO A 97 9.91 14.34 -9.25
CA PRO A 97 10.48 13.02 -9.08
C PRO A 97 9.55 12.07 -8.31
N LYS A 98 9.56 10.78 -8.66
CA LYS A 98 8.64 9.80 -8.07
C LYS A 98 8.81 9.62 -6.56
N ASN A 99 10.03 9.83 -6.06
CA ASN A 99 10.36 9.78 -4.62
C ASN A 99 9.71 10.92 -3.80
N TYR A 100 8.88 11.77 -4.40
CA TYR A 100 7.98 12.66 -3.66
C TYR A 100 6.77 11.92 -3.11
N LEU A 101 6.39 10.79 -3.71
CA LEU A 101 5.26 9.98 -3.27
C LEU A 101 5.75 8.85 -2.37
N HIS A 102 5.21 8.76 -1.16
CA HIS A 102 5.39 7.58 -0.34
C HIS A 102 4.35 6.52 -0.72
N HIS A 103 3.07 6.87 -0.67
CA HIS A 103 1.99 6.04 -1.22
C HIS A 103 0.69 6.81 -1.47
N ILE A 104 -0.08 6.35 -2.45
CA ILE A 104 -1.53 6.54 -2.55
C ILE A 104 -2.17 5.17 -2.40
N LEU A 105 -3.06 5.03 -1.42
CA LEU A 105 -3.79 3.80 -1.16
C LEU A 105 -5.27 4.00 -1.47
N MET A 106 -5.88 3.04 -2.18
CA MET A 106 -7.31 3.01 -2.47
C MET A 106 -7.98 1.81 -1.79
N LEU A 107 -8.95 2.11 -0.94
CA LEU A 107 -9.63 1.14 -0.10
C LEU A 107 -11.12 1.12 -0.40
N ASN A 108 -11.72 -0.06 -0.31
CA ASN A 108 -13.15 -0.27 -0.38
C ASN A 108 -13.63 -0.71 1.01
N ASN A 109 -14.23 0.22 1.76
CA ASN A 109 -14.71 0.00 3.12
C ASN A 109 -15.99 -0.84 3.16
N SER A 110 -16.59 -1.15 2.01
CA SER A 110 -17.78 -2.01 1.92
C SER A 110 -17.44 -3.48 1.67
N LYS A 111 -16.16 -3.81 1.43
CA LYS A 111 -15.69 -5.18 1.19
C LYS A 111 -14.58 -5.54 2.17
N PRO A 112 -14.61 -6.74 2.77
CA PRO A 112 -13.48 -7.21 3.57
C PRO A 112 -12.28 -7.53 2.69
N SER A 113 -11.08 -7.29 3.20
CA SER A 113 -9.84 -7.77 2.60
C SER A 113 -9.77 -9.29 2.70
N VAL A 114 -9.37 -9.93 1.60
CA VAL A 114 -9.18 -11.39 1.58
C VAL A 114 -7.88 -11.80 2.27
N SER A 115 -6.88 -10.92 2.28
CA SER A 115 -5.55 -11.16 2.87
C SER A 115 -5.44 -10.74 4.33
N CYS A 116 -6.14 -9.67 4.75
CA CYS A 116 -6.11 -9.13 6.10
C CYS A 116 -7.52 -9.17 6.73
N GLU A 117 -7.73 -10.11 7.65
CA GLU A 117 -9.02 -10.27 8.33
C GLU A 117 -9.43 -9.03 9.13
N GLY A 118 -10.70 -8.65 9.04
CA GLY A 118 -11.23 -7.49 9.77
C GLY A 118 -10.90 -6.13 9.14
N GLU A 119 -10.22 -6.10 7.99
CA GLU A 119 -9.83 -4.88 7.31
C GLU A 119 -10.60 -4.65 6.01
N PRO A 120 -10.71 -3.38 5.56
CA PRO A 120 -11.28 -3.08 4.26
C PRO A 120 -10.38 -3.58 3.12
N LEU A 121 -10.97 -3.87 1.97
CA LEU A 121 -10.25 -4.30 0.79
C LEU A 121 -9.35 -3.18 0.26
N PHE A 122 -8.03 -3.37 0.28
CA PHE A 122 -7.08 -2.54 -0.48
C PHE A 122 -7.12 -2.99 -1.95
N PHE A 123 -7.74 -2.19 -2.81
CA PHE A 123 -8.05 -2.61 -4.19
C PHE A 123 -7.08 -2.05 -5.23
N ALA A 124 -6.35 -0.98 -4.92
CA ALA A 124 -5.33 -0.39 -5.78
C ALA A 124 -4.43 0.55 -4.98
N GLY A 125 -3.19 0.72 -5.41
CA GLY A 125 -2.33 1.74 -4.85
C GLY A 125 -1.04 1.87 -5.64
N ALA A 126 -0.27 2.89 -5.30
CA ALA A 126 1.08 3.10 -5.82
C ALA A 126 1.89 3.91 -4.81
N GLY A 127 3.15 3.56 -4.61
CA GLY A 127 4.18 4.38 -4.00
C GLY A 127 5.10 5.01 -5.03
N LEU A 128 6.35 5.15 -4.64
CA LEU A 128 7.45 5.71 -5.43
C LEU A 128 7.71 4.98 -6.76
N GLU A 129 7.17 3.78 -6.96
CA GLU A 129 7.23 3.07 -8.24
C GLU A 129 6.40 3.75 -9.34
N MET A 130 5.21 4.27 -8.97
CA MET A 130 4.26 4.95 -9.84
C MET A 130 4.05 4.26 -11.20
N THR A 131 4.16 2.93 -11.22
CA THR A 131 4.04 2.16 -12.47
C THR A 131 2.62 2.21 -12.98
N GLU A 132 2.44 2.64 -14.23
CA GLU A 132 1.13 2.60 -14.87
C GLU A 132 0.67 1.14 -15.02
N THR A 133 -0.55 0.89 -14.57
CA THR A 133 -1.16 -0.43 -14.54
C THR A 133 -2.24 -0.54 -15.62
N ARG A 134 -2.20 -1.65 -16.36
CA ARG A 134 -3.26 -2.12 -17.25
C ARG A 134 -3.46 -3.60 -17.00
N PHE A 135 -4.66 -3.99 -16.62
CA PHE A 135 -4.97 -5.41 -16.47
C PHE A 135 -5.05 -6.09 -17.84
N PRO A 136 -4.93 -7.44 -17.91
CA PRO A 136 -5.22 -8.17 -19.13
C PRO A 136 -6.61 -7.81 -19.69
N GLU A 137 -6.73 -7.78 -21.01
CA GLU A 137 -7.99 -7.43 -21.67
C GLU A 137 -9.16 -8.29 -21.19
N GLY A 138 -10.30 -7.64 -20.92
CA GLY A 138 -11.49 -8.32 -20.42
C GLY A 138 -11.46 -8.66 -18.93
N TYR A 139 -10.48 -8.19 -18.16
CA TYR A 139 -10.41 -8.36 -16.70
C TYR A 139 -10.46 -7.01 -15.98
N GLY A 140 -11.10 -6.98 -14.82
CA GLY A 140 -11.20 -5.76 -14.02
C GLY A 140 -11.69 -5.98 -12.60
N VAL A 141 -11.43 -5.01 -11.73
CA VAL A 141 -11.91 -4.99 -10.34
C VAL A 141 -13.24 -4.26 -10.30
N LYS A 142 -14.28 -4.92 -9.79
CA LYS A 142 -15.61 -4.32 -9.66
C LYS A 142 -15.68 -3.34 -8.49
N LEU A 143 -16.07 -2.11 -8.78
CA LEU A 143 -16.38 -1.05 -7.84
C LEU A 143 -17.85 -0.69 -8.00
N ALA A 144 -18.68 -1.06 -7.02
CA ALA A 144 -20.11 -0.79 -7.07
C ALA A 144 -20.40 0.68 -6.71
N LYS A 145 -21.49 1.24 -7.23
CA LYS A 145 -21.98 2.58 -6.88
C LYS A 145 -22.18 2.74 -5.36
N SER A 146 -22.64 1.67 -4.71
CA SER A 146 -22.90 1.63 -3.27
C SER A 146 -21.66 1.44 -2.42
N ASP A 147 -20.49 1.17 -3.02
CA ASP A 147 -19.27 0.97 -2.27
C ASP A 147 -18.82 2.30 -1.64
N HIS A 148 -18.43 2.24 -0.37
CA HIS A 148 -17.79 3.34 0.34
C HIS A 148 -16.29 3.27 0.09
N LEU A 149 -15.81 4.04 -0.89
CA LEU A 149 -14.40 4.07 -1.25
C LEU A 149 -13.66 5.12 -0.42
N MET A 150 -12.38 4.88 -0.19
CA MET A 150 -11.50 5.77 0.57
C MET A 150 -10.12 5.85 -0.06
N SER A 151 -9.55 7.04 -0.11
CA SER A 151 -8.17 7.27 -0.50
C SER A 151 -7.35 7.79 0.67
N ILE A 152 -6.11 7.32 0.76
CA ILE A 152 -5.09 7.78 1.72
C ILE A 152 -3.84 8.15 0.92
N VAL A 153 -3.30 9.34 1.14
CA VAL A 153 -2.08 9.81 0.47
C VAL A 153 -1.02 10.19 1.49
N ALA A 154 0.19 9.72 1.25
CA ALA A 154 1.40 10.05 1.97
C ALA A 154 2.46 10.53 0.98
N PHE A 155 3.02 11.70 1.24
CA PHE A 155 4.19 12.21 0.53
C PHE A 155 5.44 11.82 1.30
N TYR A 156 6.55 11.63 0.60
CA TYR A 156 7.78 11.17 1.23
C TYR A 156 8.34 12.24 2.18
N HIS A 157 8.56 11.87 3.45
CA HIS A 157 9.00 12.82 4.47
C HIS A 157 10.41 13.40 4.23
N LYS A 158 11.26 12.73 3.43
CA LYS A 158 12.57 13.26 3.02
C LYS A 158 12.53 14.02 1.69
N ALA A 159 11.34 14.31 1.14
CA ALA A 159 11.23 15.13 -0.06
C ALA A 159 11.83 16.53 0.17
N PRO A 160 12.51 17.12 -0.83
CA PRO A 160 12.99 18.50 -0.74
C PRO A 160 11.85 19.49 -0.47
N VAL A 161 12.17 20.59 0.21
CA VAL A 161 11.21 21.68 0.46
C VAL A 161 10.64 22.17 -0.87
N THR A 162 9.34 21.95 -1.05
CA THR A 162 8.64 22.20 -2.32
C THR A 162 7.24 22.69 -2.03
N LYS A 163 6.84 23.78 -2.68
CA LYS A 163 5.51 24.36 -2.51
C LYS A 163 4.51 23.79 -3.50
N ASP A 164 3.24 23.84 -3.11
CA ASP A 164 2.11 23.58 -3.99
C ASP A 164 2.19 22.22 -4.71
N VAL A 165 2.65 21.19 -4.00
CA VAL A 165 2.72 19.81 -4.49
C VAL A 165 1.32 19.25 -4.63
N MET A 166 1.11 18.57 -5.75
CA MET A 166 -0.11 17.90 -6.15
C MET A 166 0.19 16.44 -6.45
N ALA A 167 -0.80 15.58 -6.26
CA ALA A 167 -0.76 14.21 -6.75
C ALA A 167 -2.08 13.84 -7.44
N THR A 168 -2.04 12.87 -8.34
CA THR A 168 -3.25 12.27 -8.90
C THR A 168 -3.22 10.76 -8.82
N PHE A 169 -4.40 10.18 -8.67
CA PHE A 169 -4.64 8.76 -8.92
C PHE A 169 -5.75 8.66 -9.97
N THR A 170 -5.38 8.16 -11.15
CA THR A 170 -6.29 8.03 -12.29
C THR A 170 -6.64 6.56 -12.47
N MET A 171 -7.90 6.21 -12.27
CA MET A 171 -8.47 4.90 -12.57
C MET A 171 -9.02 4.88 -13.99
N TYR A 172 -8.64 3.85 -14.74
CA TYR A 172 -9.23 3.54 -16.04
C TYR A 172 -10.36 2.55 -15.82
N MET A 173 -11.54 2.89 -16.33
CA MET A 173 -12.73 2.07 -16.21
C MET A 173 -13.03 1.37 -17.55
N ALA A 174 -13.61 0.18 -17.49
CA ALA A 174 -14.12 -0.48 -18.69
C ALA A 174 -15.23 0.36 -19.33
N PRO A 175 -15.33 0.37 -20.68
CA PRO A 175 -16.49 0.94 -21.36
C PRO A 175 -17.79 0.30 -20.90
N GLU A 176 -18.87 1.07 -20.88
CA GLU A 176 -20.19 0.57 -20.54
C GLU A 176 -20.63 -0.56 -21.49
N GLY A 177 -21.13 -1.66 -20.92
CA GLY A 177 -21.51 -2.85 -21.67
C GLY A 177 -20.36 -3.75 -22.12
N ALA A 178 -19.10 -3.38 -21.89
CA ALA A 178 -17.97 -4.25 -22.20
C ALA A 178 -18.00 -5.52 -21.31
N PRO A 179 -17.75 -6.72 -21.86
CA PRO A 179 -17.65 -7.92 -21.05
C PRO A 179 -16.38 -7.87 -20.19
N VAL A 180 -16.55 -7.94 -18.87
CA VAL A 180 -15.44 -7.93 -17.90
C VAL A 180 -15.57 -9.10 -16.94
N LYS A 181 -14.49 -9.87 -16.79
CA LYS A 181 -14.33 -10.87 -15.74
C LYS A 181 -13.82 -10.19 -14.49
N GLU A 182 -14.57 -10.34 -13.40
CA GLU A 182 -14.25 -9.72 -12.12
C GLU A 182 -13.02 -10.38 -11.51
N MET A 183 -12.09 -9.55 -11.02
CA MET A 183 -10.95 -9.97 -10.22
C MET A 183 -11.12 -9.51 -8.78
N ASP A 184 -10.72 -10.37 -7.84
CA ASP A 184 -10.42 -10.02 -6.47
C ASP A 184 -8.97 -9.53 -6.36
N VAL A 185 -8.71 -8.80 -5.28
CA VAL A 185 -7.40 -8.22 -4.99
C VAL A 185 -6.87 -8.81 -3.69
N TYR A 186 -5.62 -9.27 -3.71
CA TYR A 186 -5.00 -9.97 -2.59
C TYR A 186 -3.59 -9.44 -2.35
N GLN A 187 -3.34 -8.97 -1.14
CA GLN A 187 -2.03 -8.48 -0.74
C GLN A 187 -1.18 -9.63 -0.22
N VAL A 188 0.04 -9.74 -0.74
CA VAL A 188 1.06 -10.66 -0.26
C VAL A 188 2.40 -9.93 -0.16
N GLY A 189 3.30 -10.36 0.71
CA GLY A 189 4.57 -9.69 0.86
C GLY A 189 5.31 -10.01 2.14
N VAL A 190 6.47 -9.40 2.25
CA VAL A 190 7.25 -9.31 3.49
C VAL A 190 6.88 -7.97 4.12
N ASN A 191 6.39 -8.01 5.36
CA ASN A 191 5.83 -6.84 6.07
C ASN A 191 4.57 -6.26 5.40
N ILE A 192 3.59 -7.12 5.10
CA ILE A 192 2.28 -6.66 4.61
C ILE A 192 1.63 -5.74 5.64
N VAL A 193 1.11 -4.61 5.17
CA VAL A 193 0.35 -3.69 6.02
C VAL A 193 -1.07 -4.21 6.24
N CYS A 194 -1.26 -4.97 7.32
CA CYS A 194 -2.57 -5.20 7.92
C CYS A 194 -2.76 -4.23 9.10
N PHE A 195 -3.62 -3.21 8.97
CA PHE A 195 -3.85 -2.15 9.95
C PHE A 195 -4.23 -2.65 11.35
N SER A 196 -5.09 -3.66 11.42
CA SER A 196 -5.56 -4.27 12.66
C SER A 196 -4.44 -5.00 13.43
N LYS A 197 -3.29 -5.20 12.80
CA LYS A 197 -2.17 -5.99 13.31
C LYS A 197 -0.93 -5.14 13.63
N PHE A 198 -1.00 -3.82 13.59
CA PHE A 198 0.15 -2.97 13.94
C PHE A 198 0.71 -3.28 15.34
N SER A 199 -0.15 -3.50 16.33
CA SER A 199 0.25 -3.88 17.69
C SER A 199 0.85 -5.29 17.81
N GLN A 200 0.78 -6.10 16.75
CA GLN A 200 1.30 -7.47 16.70
C GLN A 200 2.64 -7.55 15.96
N ARG A 201 3.15 -6.41 15.47
CA ARG A 201 4.43 -6.33 14.76
C ARG A 201 5.60 -6.56 15.71
N GLY A 202 6.69 -7.12 15.17
CA GLY A 202 7.94 -7.28 15.90
C GLY A 202 8.56 -5.91 16.25
N PRO A 203 9.50 -5.86 17.22
CA PRO A 203 10.11 -4.61 17.66
C PRO A 203 10.93 -3.89 16.57
N ASN A 204 11.30 -4.58 15.50
CA ASN A 204 12.03 -4.06 14.35
C ASN A 204 11.12 -3.73 13.15
N GLN A 205 9.81 -3.62 13.37
CA GLN A 205 8.82 -3.40 12.33
C GLN A 205 7.97 -2.18 12.66
N THR A 206 7.91 -1.25 11.71
CA THR A 206 7.09 -0.03 11.77
C THR A 206 6.14 -0.02 10.57
N ASP A 207 5.30 0.99 10.42
CA ASP A 207 4.52 1.25 9.21
C ASP A 207 5.39 1.52 7.97
N GLU A 208 6.61 2.01 8.18
CA GLU A 208 7.63 2.22 7.13
C GLU A 208 8.31 0.92 6.66
N GLY A 209 8.15 -0.21 7.36
CA GLY A 209 8.72 -1.50 6.95
C GLY A 209 9.43 -2.27 8.06
N ILE A 210 10.23 -3.26 7.68
CA ILE A 210 11.20 -3.93 8.57
C ILE A 210 12.50 -3.14 8.55
N GLU A 211 13.08 -2.88 9.71
CA GLU A 211 14.42 -2.28 9.82
C GLU A 211 15.47 -3.09 9.03
N ILE A 212 16.25 -2.40 8.21
CA ILE A 212 17.32 -2.99 7.41
C ILE A 212 18.70 -2.54 7.91
N ASN A 213 19.56 -3.52 8.13
CA ASN A 213 20.95 -3.34 8.54
C ASN A 213 21.86 -3.22 7.32
N THR A 214 23.02 -2.59 7.51
CA THR A 214 24.07 -2.48 6.49
C THR A 214 24.44 -3.85 5.90
N GLY A 215 24.62 -3.88 4.58
CA GLY A 215 24.92 -5.08 3.81
C GLY A 215 23.69 -5.70 3.18
N VAL A 216 23.89 -6.88 2.58
CA VAL A 216 22.81 -7.64 1.93
C VAL A 216 22.08 -8.44 2.98
N GLN A 217 20.75 -8.39 2.99
CA GLN A 217 19.97 -9.33 3.77
C GLN A 217 18.81 -9.90 2.94
N VAL A 218 18.36 -11.07 3.37
CA VAL A 218 17.26 -11.80 2.75
C VAL A 218 16.22 -12.06 3.81
N HIS A 219 15.02 -11.52 3.59
CA HIS A 219 13.84 -11.77 4.39
C HIS A 219 12.96 -12.81 3.71
N ARG A 220 12.41 -13.73 4.50
CA ARG A 220 11.51 -14.78 4.05
C ARG A 220 10.31 -14.82 4.97
N GLU A 221 9.12 -14.78 4.38
CA GLU A 221 7.87 -14.87 5.13
C GLU A 221 7.02 -16.01 4.57
N PRO A 222 6.62 -16.99 5.39
CA PRO A 222 5.74 -18.05 4.96
C PRO A 222 4.36 -17.46 4.62
N LEU A 223 3.75 -17.96 3.55
CA LEU A 223 2.47 -17.51 3.05
C LEU A 223 1.53 -18.69 2.85
N LYS A 224 0.30 -18.54 3.37
CA LYS A 224 -0.82 -19.42 3.10
C LYS A 224 -1.98 -18.63 2.50
N PHE A 225 -2.39 -18.97 1.29
CA PHE A 225 -3.55 -18.36 0.67
C PHE A 225 -4.85 -18.78 1.38
N ARG A 226 -5.78 -17.84 1.50
CA ARG A 226 -7.10 -18.05 2.10
C ARG A 226 -8.19 -18.40 1.08
N MET A 227 -7.85 -18.34 -0.21
CA MET A 227 -8.72 -18.71 -1.32
C MET A 227 -7.90 -19.39 -2.43
N ASP A 228 -8.57 -20.21 -3.23
CA ASP A 228 -8.00 -20.66 -4.51
C ASP A 228 -8.24 -19.56 -5.54
N GLY A 229 -7.26 -19.34 -6.41
CA GLY A 229 -7.36 -18.27 -7.40
C GLY A 229 -6.41 -18.44 -8.57
N CYS A 230 -6.67 -17.67 -9.62
CA CYS A 230 -5.81 -17.56 -10.78
C CYS A 230 -5.32 -16.12 -10.93
N VAL A 231 -4.04 -15.91 -10.61
CA VAL A 231 -3.41 -14.58 -10.66
C VAL A 231 -3.23 -14.15 -12.11
N LYS A 232 -3.77 -12.98 -12.45
CA LYS A 232 -3.73 -12.38 -13.80
C LYS A 232 -2.79 -11.21 -13.90
N PHE A 233 -2.58 -10.52 -12.78
CA PHE A 233 -1.69 -9.38 -12.69
C PHE A 233 -1.08 -9.33 -11.28
N ALA A 234 0.19 -8.96 -11.17
CA ALA A 234 0.83 -8.74 -9.88
C ALA A 234 1.53 -7.38 -9.91
N TYR A 235 1.02 -6.43 -9.14
CA TYR A 235 1.63 -5.12 -8.98
C TYR A 235 2.70 -5.17 -7.90
N PRO A 236 3.99 -4.97 -8.21
CA PRO A 236 5.04 -4.95 -7.21
C PRO A 236 5.08 -3.61 -6.47
N HIS A 237 5.35 -3.66 -5.17
CA HIS A 237 5.65 -2.53 -4.31
C HIS A 237 7.01 -2.75 -3.65
N GLY A 238 7.82 -1.70 -3.56
CA GLY A 238 9.17 -1.76 -3.02
C GLY A 238 9.65 -0.43 -2.48
N HIS A 239 10.43 -0.47 -1.40
CA HIS A 239 11.12 0.71 -0.86
C HIS A 239 12.53 0.84 -1.48
N ASP A 240 13.20 1.94 -1.17
CA ASP A 240 14.64 2.10 -1.45
C ASP A 240 15.43 0.89 -0.94
N GLU A 241 16.54 0.60 -1.62
CA GLU A 241 17.49 -0.47 -1.32
C GLU A 241 16.96 -1.88 -1.55
N LEU A 242 15.72 -2.02 -2.04
CA LEU A 242 15.19 -3.28 -2.57
C LEU A 242 16.00 -3.75 -3.77
N LEU A 243 16.49 -4.99 -3.70
CA LEU A 243 17.14 -5.67 -4.82
C LEU A 243 16.20 -6.66 -5.51
N MET A 244 15.26 -7.26 -4.77
CA MET A 244 14.33 -8.23 -5.34
C MET A 244 13.15 -8.50 -4.42
N ILE A 245 11.98 -8.75 -5.01
CA ILE A 245 10.83 -9.39 -4.36
C ILE A 245 10.41 -10.62 -5.17
N GLY A 246 10.05 -11.71 -4.50
CA GLY A 246 9.60 -12.95 -5.11
C GLY A 246 8.48 -13.65 -4.36
N LEU A 247 7.76 -14.50 -5.09
CA LEU A 247 6.76 -15.43 -4.57
C LEU A 247 7.08 -16.82 -5.10
N ASP A 248 7.36 -17.75 -4.19
CA ASP A 248 7.68 -19.14 -4.50
C ASP A 248 6.57 -20.06 -3.97
N ASN A 249 6.18 -21.08 -4.75
CA ASN A 249 5.35 -22.19 -4.29
C ASN A 249 6.28 -23.30 -3.81
N MET A 250 6.31 -23.49 -2.49
CA MET A 250 7.23 -24.39 -1.81
C MET A 250 6.80 -25.85 -1.95
N THR A 251 5.50 -26.12 -2.00
CA THR A 251 4.95 -27.46 -2.24
C THR A 251 5.35 -27.98 -3.61
N ARG A 252 5.24 -27.14 -4.65
CA ARG A 252 5.51 -27.50 -6.04
C ARG A 252 6.95 -27.22 -6.48
N LYS A 253 7.77 -26.62 -5.61
CA LYS A 253 9.16 -26.19 -5.90
C LYS A 253 9.25 -25.32 -7.15
N GLN A 254 8.38 -24.32 -7.23
CA GLN A 254 8.22 -23.47 -8.41
C GLN A 254 8.30 -22.00 -8.01
N THR A 255 9.10 -21.22 -8.74
CA THR A 255 9.04 -19.76 -8.67
C THR A 255 7.87 -19.26 -9.51
N LEU A 256 6.99 -18.48 -8.89
CA LEU A 256 5.81 -17.90 -9.53
C LEU A 256 6.07 -16.47 -9.98
N LEU A 257 6.68 -15.66 -9.10
CA LEU A 257 7.02 -14.27 -9.38
C LEU A 257 8.46 -13.98 -8.96
N ARG A 258 9.13 -13.14 -9.74
CA ARG A 258 10.43 -12.57 -9.42
C ARG A 258 10.53 -11.19 -10.06
N THR A 259 10.61 -10.15 -9.23
CA THR A 259 10.69 -8.76 -9.69
C THR A 259 11.97 -8.15 -9.12
N VAL A 260 12.77 -7.51 -9.98
CA VAL A 260 14.08 -6.92 -9.64
C VAL A 260 14.03 -5.46 -10.07
N PRO A 261 13.87 -4.47 -9.17
CA PRO A 261 13.76 -3.08 -9.59
C PRO A 261 15.07 -2.55 -10.18
N ASP A 262 14.96 -1.48 -10.96
CA ASP A 262 16.09 -0.61 -11.24
C ASP A 262 16.38 0.25 -10.01
N VAL A 263 17.64 0.26 -9.59
CA VAL A 263 18.14 1.05 -8.45
C VAL A 263 19.39 1.81 -8.85
N ASP A 264 19.62 2.98 -8.27
CA ASP A 264 20.89 3.69 -8.37
C ASP A 264 21.96 3.04 -7.46
N LYS A 265 23.22 3.43 -7.62
CA LYS A 265 24.38 2.87 -6.88
C LYS A 265 24.27 3.05 -5.37
N ASP A 266 23.55 4.06 -4.91
CA ASP A 266 23.31 4.32 -3.49
C ASP A 266 22.08 3.56 -2.95
N GLY A 267 21.44 2.74 -3.78
CA GLY A 267 20.24 1.98 -3.45
C GLY A 267 18.94 2.74 -3.63
N THR A 268 18.96 3.99 -4.11
CA THR A 268 17.71 4.71 -4.43
C THR A 268 16.90 3.93 -5.46
N PHE A 269 15.64 3.62 -5.15
CA PHE A 269 14.74 2.95 -6.06
C PHE A 269 14.38 3.89 -7.22
N LEU A 270 14.38 3.36 -8.45
CA LEU A 270 14.02 4.13 -9.64
C LEU A 270 12.66 3.69 -10.20
N GLN A 271 12.52 2.41 -10.52
CA GLN A 271 11.28 1.85 -11.07
C GLN A 271 11.31 0.33 -11.13
N PHE A 272 10.12 -0.26 -11.20
CA PHE A 272 9.95 -1.57 -11.82
C PHE A 272 9.75 -1.37 -13.32
N GLN A 273 10.55 -2.05 -14.12
CA GLN A 273 10.38 -2.00 -15.57
C GLN A 273 9.09 -2.73 -15.98
N PRO A 274 8.40 -2.31 -17.05
CA PRO A 274 7.13 -2.94 -17.45
C PRO A 274 7.22 -4.46 -17.64
N HIS A 275 8.35 -4.97 -18.13
CA HIS A 275 8.56 -6.41 -18.34
C HIS A 275 8.74 -7.21 -17.03
N GLN A 276 8.90 -6.53 -15.89
CA GLN A 276 9.02 -7.14 -14.56
C GLN A 276 7.68 -7.19 -13.83
N VAL A 277 6.67 -6.45 -14.31
CA VAL A 277 5.32 -6.49 -13.78
C VAL A 277 4.57 -7.63 -14.44
N TYR A 278 4.16 -8.62 -13.64
CA TYR A 278 3.46 -9.78 -14.16
C TYR A 278 2.08 -9.41 -14.69
N GLN A 279 1.79 -9.82 -15.92
CA GLN A 279 0.49 -9.65 -16.58
C GLN A 279 0.27 -10.80 -17.56
N ASP A 280 -0.74 -11.62 -17.32
CA ASP A 280 -1.12 -12.72 -18.22
C ASP A 280 -2.61 -13.07 -18.07
N SER A 281 -3.31 -13.13 -19.21
CA SER A 281 -4.71 -13.56 -19.26
C SER A 281 -4.92 -15.03 -18.88
N GLN A 282 -3.92 -15.90 -19.10
CA GLN A 282 -3.97 -17.30 -18.66
C GLN A 282 -3.71 -17.41 -17.16
N GLY A 283 -2.75 -16.64 -16.66
CA GLY A 283 -2.46 -16.53 -15.25
C GLY A 283 -1.69 -17.73 -14.69
N PHE A 284 -1.37 -17.68 -13.40
CA PHE A 284 -0.88 -18.85 -12.66
C PHE A 284 -1.77 -19.17 -11.46
N PRO A 285 -1.92 -20.46 -11.10
CA PRO A 285 -2.80 -20.86 -10.01
C PRO A 285 -2.13 -20.65 -8.65
N VAL A 286 -2.93 -20.21 -7.68
CA VAL A 286 -2.64 -20.30 -6.25
C VAL A 286 -3.76 -21.09 -5.58
N THR A 287 -3.41 -21.85 -4.55
CA THR A 287 -4.35 -22.74 -3.86
C THR A 287 -4.14 -22.69 -2.36
N LYS A 288 -5.20 -22.93 -1.59
CA LYS A 288 -5.15 -23.08 -0.13
C LYS A 288 -4.38 -24.34 0.29
N ALA A 289 -4.24 -25.33 -0.59
CA ALA A 289 -3.58 -26.59 -0.26
C ALA A 289 -2.06 -26.43 -0.19
N ASP A 290 -1.48 -25.65 -1.10
CA ASP A 290 -0.03 -25.47 -1.21
C ASP A 290 0.50 -24.47 -0.16
N ASP A 291 1.79 -24.57 0.13
CA ASP A 291 2.56 -23.64 0.96
C ASP A 291 3.42 -22.75 0.08
N TYR A 292 3.49 -21.48 0.43
CA TYR A 292 4.19 -20.45 -0.34
C TYR A 292 5.17 -19.72 0.55
N GLU A 293 6.13 -19.04 -0.07
CA GLU A 293 7.07 -18.16 0.61
C GLU A 293 7.20 -16.86 -0.17
N MET A 294 7.08 -15.74 0.55
CA MET A 294 7.48 -14.43 0.08
C MET A 294 8.96 -14.24 0.38
N VAL A 295 9.71 -13.75 -0.62
CA VAL A 295 11.14 -13.47 -0.47
C VAL A 295 11.38 -12.01 -0.80
N MET A 296 12.08 -11.30 0.07
CA MET A 296 12.57 -9.94 -0.18
C MET A 296 14.08 -9.92 0.03
N VAL A 297 14.80 -9.28 -0.89
CA VAL A 297 16.24 -9.05 -0.78
C VAL A 297 16.49 -7.57 -0.88
N HIS A 298 17.28 -7.04 0.04
CA HIS A 298 17.68 -5.64 0.04
C HIS A 298 19.18 -5.52 0.33
N HIS A 299 19.73 -4.35 0.04
CA HIS A 299 21.11 -4.01 0.32
C HIS A 299 21.24 -2.58 0.82
N HIS A 300 21.44 -2.43 2.14
CA HIS A 300 21.74 -1.13 2.73
C HIS A 300 23.24 -0.85 2.58
N PRO A 301 23.66 0.20 1.84
CA PRO A 301 25.07 0.48 1.59
C PRO A 301 25.89 0.60 2.88
N LEU A 302 27.07 -0.01 2.93
CA LEU A 302 27.93 -0.05 4.13
C LEU A 302 28.34 1.35 4.65
N GLN A 303 28.34 2.35 3.77
CA GLN A 303 28.66 3.73 4.08
C GLN A 303 27.47 4.54 4.63
N LYS A 304 26.23 4.07 4.45
CA LYS A 304 25.03 4.71 5.01
C LYS A 304 24.88 4.27 6.47
N LYS A 305 24.59 5.23 7.35
CA LYS A 305 24.43 5.00 8.80
C LYS A 305 23.03 5.32 9.30
N ASP A 306 22.22 5.94 8.45
CA ASP A 306 20.85 6.30 8.79
C ASP A 306 20.00 5.03 8.86
N ALA A 307 19.13 4.95 9.87
CA ALA A 307 18.16 3.88 9.95
C ALA A 307 17.29 3.87 8.67
N GLN A 308 17.02 2.67 8.18
CA GLN A 308 16.23 2.46 6.99
C GLN A 308 15.27 1.30 7.19
N HIS A 309 14.13 1.37 6.52
CA HIS A 309 13.09 0.34 6.58
C HIS A 309 12.76 -0.16 5.17
N GLY A 310 12.69 -1.48 5.03
CA GLY A 310 12.39 -2.17 3.78
C GLY A 310 10.99 -2.76 3.80
N MET A 311 10.32 -2.67 2.66
CA MET A 311 9.04 -3.33 2.40
C MET A 311 9.05 -3.90 0.98
N GLY A 312 8.42 -5.07 0.82
CA GLY A 312 8.32 -5.75 -0.46
C GLY A 312 7.00 -6.49 -0.54
N ASN A 313 6.06 -5.97 -1.32
CA ASN A 313 4.73 -6.57 -1.49
C ASN A 313 4.36 -6.79 -2.97
N TYR A 314 3.42 -7.69 -3.20
CA TYR A 314 2.61 -7.72 -4.41
C TYR A 314 1.14 -7.47 -4.08
N LEU A 315 0.50 -6.65 -4.90
CA LEU A 315 -0.95 -6.63 -5.01
C LEU A 315 -1.35 -7.56 -6.17
N LEU A 316 -1.85 -8.75 -5.81
CA LEU A 316 -2.26 -9.77 -6.77
C LEU A 316 -3.71 -9.53 -7.17
N TYR A 317 -3.95 -9.39 -8.48
CA TYR A 317 -5.28 -9.35 -9.05
C TYR A 317 -5.59 -10.71 -9.65
N MET A 318 -6.58 -11.38 -9.10
CA MET A 318 -6.88 -12.77 -9.45
C MET A 318 -8.36 -13.05 -9.59
N THR A 319 -8.72 -13.97 -10.48
CA THR A 319 -10.08 -14.51 -10.50
C THR A 319 -10.21 -15.64 -9.47
N PRO A 320 -11.35 -15.76 -8.77
CA PRO A 320 -11.60 -16.90 -7.89
C PRO A 320 -11.53 -18.25 -8.63
N GLY A 321 -10.98 -19.26 -7.96
CA GLY A 321 -10.93 -20.63 -8.46
C GLY A 321 -9.79 -20.90 -9.44
N ALA A 322 -9.97 -21.91 -10.30
CA ALA A 322 -8.92 -22.42 -11.17
C ALA A 322 -8.59 -21.48 -12.33
N CYS A 323 -7.33 -21.52 -12.79
CA CYS A 323 -6.96 -20.91 -14.06
C CYS A 323 -7.67 -21.59 -15.24
N PRO A 324 -7.92 -20.86 -16.34
CA PRO A 324 -8.33 -21.47 -17.60
C PRO A 324 -7.38 -22.61 -17.95
N SER A 325 -7.93 -23.78 -18.26
CA SER A 325 -7.14 -24.86 -18.85
C SER A 325 -6.64 -24.38 -20.19
N THR A 326 -5.32 -24.36 -20.40
CA THR A 326 -4.75 -24.22 -21.74
C THR A 326 -5.30 -25.37 -22.58
N SER A 327 -6.16 -25.08 -23.55
CA SER A 327 -6.32 -26.01 -24.67
C SER A 327 -4.92 -26.14 -25.28
N PRO A 328 -4.38 -27.35 -25.46
CA PRO A 328 -3.09 -27.50 -26.12
C PRO A 328 -3.21 -26.83 -27.49
N SER A 329 -2.38 -25.81 -27.75
CA SER A 329 -2.21 -25.29 -29.10
C SER A 329 -1.96 -26.48 -30.01
N PRO A 330 -2.69 -26.63 -31.14
CA PRO A 330 -2.35 -27.66 -32.10
C PRO A 330 -0.88 -27.45 -32.48
N LEU A 331 -0.08 -28.50 -32.26
CA LEU A 331 1.31 -28.58 -32.66
C LEU A 331 1.48 -27.91 -34.02
N ALA A 332 2.14 -26.74 -34.05
CA ALA A 332 2.60 -26.17 -35.29
C ALA A 332 3.66 -27.14 -35.83
N PHE A 333 3.26 -27.95 -36.80
CA PHE A 333 4.17 -28.76 -37.58
C PHE A 333 5.06 -27.84 -38.43
N ARG A 334 6.37 -28.07 -38.29
CA ARG A 334 7.52 -27.67 -39.13
C ARG A 334 8.29 -26.43 -38.71
#